data_AF-A0A9D9GVS4-F1
#
_entry.id   AF-A0A9D9GVS4-F1
#
_cell.length_a   1.000
_cell.length_b   1.000
_cell.length_c   1.000
_cell.angle_alpha   90.00
_cell.angle_beta   90.00
_cell.angle_gamma   90.00
#
_symmetry.space_group_name_H-M   'P 1'
#
loop_
_entity.id
_entity.type
_entity.pdbx_description
1 polymer ?
#
loop_
_entity_poly.entity_id
_entity_poly.type
_entity_poly.pdbx_seq_one_letter_code
_entity_poly.pdbx_strand_id
1 'polypeptide(L)'
;MGRKAKLGRLLGLAFISVFLSGCDGLLASSPSDSSGEASSYEESSDLPSSSSSPSSESSSSESPSFSLRLDGAEYAVVGEEYELLLDYQGEDEFDEDAVAFSLSGDSKGTISGNVFLPSLSGTARICATYLGASSNELEVEVYDFGMSLPSYTVEVGDSLVIDFTTSDSSFLSAAEPVFSEEGIIDAYLTPFGQYRVRGLSVGQASFYLTSGDKRTNELSVTVAGDPYQNVDPDEFYADYSEATSLLDAKYRSEHYLMSGGIVTPDQEPEIASKQPSSGSSLIHNSEKLYEDGGDTYVVLDCFGEEAFRVYWGGAYIGLEEVAAYVYAFGELPVNYDPDKDAEPTDSPWGEYLRLNNSTFYGNTHSYPYEPELPDISGCGGNLVYYEIDIGTTGTDCDPNYRADLYNDGYEITRGAARIVYSRYYANSRREVEDEDRYVFYTYNHYNDFQEYLNYEGGWGKMFGNITGGGVISSRDPDECNPTPYVETVRAPIA
;
A
#
# COMPACT_ATOMS: atom_id res chain seq x y z
N MET A 1 17.83 -22.34 -3.92
CA MET A 1 19.04 -22.60 -3.11
C MET A 1 19.02 -21.66 -1.91
N GLY A 2 19.66 -22.04 -0.79
CA GLY A 2 19.28 -21.66 0.58
C GLY A 2 19.25 -20.16 0.94
N ARG A 3 18.18 -19.76 1.64
CA ARG A 3 17.97 -18.47 2.31
C ARG A 3 18.92 -18.30 3.50
N LYS A 4 19.48 -17.09 3.65
CA LYS A 4 20.00 -16.59 4.94
C LYS A 4 19.27 -15.30 5.29
N ALA A 5 18.48 -15.35 6.35
CA ALA A 5 17.81 -14.20 6.94
C ALA A 5 18.85 -13.14 7.39
N LYS A 6 18.72 -11.90 6.91
CA LYS A 6 19.41 -10.73 7.47
C LYS A 6 18.62 -10.27 8.71
N LEU A 7 19.30 -10.21 9.85
CA LEU A 7 18.76 -9.84 11.15
C LEU A 7 18.92 -8.31 11.32
N GLY A 8 17.84 -7.54 11.14
CA GLY A 8 17.82 -6.09 11.34
C GLY A 8 17.70 -5.70 12.82
N ARG A 9 18.57 -4.78 13.27
CA ARG A 9 18.54 -4.16 14.61
C ARG A 9 17.62 -2.94 14.59
N LEU A 10 16.61 -2.91 15.47
CA LEU A 10 15.83 -1.71 15.79
C LEU A 10 16.65 -0.72 16.63
N LEU A 11 16.62 0.55 16.25
CA LEU A 11 16.88 1.69 17.13
C LEU A 11 15.69 2.64 16.99
N GLY A 12 15.04 2.91 18.12
CA GLY A 12 13.77 3.61 18.20
C GLY A 12 13.86 5.12 18.04
N LEU A 13 12.76 5.69 17.55
CA LEU A 13 12.46 7.11 17.62
C LEU A 13 10.99 7.27 18.04
N ALA A 14 10.80 8.03 19.12
CA ALA A 14 9.51 8.37 19.69
C ALA A 14 8.89 9.52 18.90
N PHE A 15 7.64 9.34 18.45
CA PHE A 15 6.84 10.42 17.86
C PHE A 15 6.09 11.19 18.96
N ILE A 16 6.23 12.51 18.91
CA ILE A 16 5.41 13.49 19.66
C ILE A 16 4.41 14.05 18.65
N SER A 17 3.13 13.79 18.83
CA SER A 17 2.03 14.41 18.07
C SER A 17 1.43 15.56 18.89
N VAL A 18 1.46 16.77 18.30
CA VAL A 18 0.78 17.97 18.80
C VAL A 18 -0.37 18.28 17.85
N PHE A 19 -1.60 18.24 18.37
CA PHE A 19 -2.80 18.70 17.68
C PHE A 19 -2.91 20.23 17.72
N LEU A 20 -3.20 20.85 16.58
CA LEU A 20 -3.77 22.20 16.52
C LEU A 20 -4.97 22.21 15.57
N SER A 21 -6.16 22.38 16.16
CA SER A 21 -7.42 22.72 15.51
C SER A 21 -7.54 24.24 15.36
N GLY A 22 -8.11 24.72 14.26
CA GLY A 22 -8.35 26.14 14.01
C GLY A 22 -9.23 26.44 12.80
N CYS A 23 -10.54 26.37 13.04
CA CYS A 23 -11.70 27.18 12.62
C CYS A 23 -11.82 27.98 11.28
N ASP A 24 -13.11 28.03 10.87
CA ASP A 24 -13.87 29.03 10.09
C ASP A 24 -13.61 29.14 8.57
N GLY A 25 -14.59 29.20 7.66
CA GLY A 25 -16.04 29.45 7.70
C GLY A 25 -16.43 30.32 6.48
N LEU A 26 -17.61 30.12 5.85
CA LEU A 26 -18.50 31.13 5.21
C LEU A 26 -19.33 30.64 3.98
N LEU A 27 -20.66 30.63 4.18
CA LEU A 27 -21.79 31.16 3.37
C LEU A 27 -21.67 31.29 1.83
N ALA A 28 -22.66 30.76 1.08
CA ALA A 28 -23.86 31.50 0.63
C ALA A 28 -24.61 30.89 -0.59
N SER A 29 -25.95 30.99 -0.50
CA SER A 29 -26.96 31.30 -1.55
C SER A 29 -27.38 30.27 -2.62
N SER A 30 -28.70 30.01 -2.60
CA SER A 30 -29.58 29.54 -3.69
C SER A 30 -29.79 30.62 -4.78
N PRO A 31 -30.40 30.30 -5.95
CA PRO A 31 -31.87 30.45 -6.04
C PRO A 31 -32.63 29.49 -6.98
N SER A 32 -33.95 29.57 -6.77
CA SER A 32 -35.21 29.13 -7.43
C SER A 32 -35.31 28.78 -8.93
N ASP A 33 -36.34 27.95 -9.20
CA ASP A 33 -37.41 28.02 -10.25
C ASP A 33 -37.63 26.63 -10.91
N SER A 34 -38.82 26.16 -11.33
CA SER A 34 -40.16 26.74 -11.53
C SER A 34 -41.17 25.60 -11.83
N SER A 35 -42.48 25.87 -11.61
CA SER A 35 -43.69 25.46 -12.37
C SER A 35 -43.92 24.00 -12.82
N GLY A 36 -45.12 23.42 -12.76
CA GLY A 36 -46.46 23.98 -12.50
C GLY A 36 -47.57 22.97 -12.81
N GLU A 37 -48.81 23.44 -12.59
CA GLU A 37 -50.10 23.03 -13.21
C GLU A 37 -50.61 21.58 -12.99
N ALA A 38 -51.90 21.26 -12.84
CA ALA A 38 -53.14 22.01 -12.65
C ALA A 38 -54.29 21.03 -12.31
N SER A 39 -55.35 21.57 -11.70
CA SER A 39 -56.77 21.28 -11.98
C SER A 39 -57.36 19.87 -11.72
N SER A 40 -58.28 19.78 -10.75
CA SER A 40 -59.71 19.76 -11.09
C SER A 40 -60.61 19.96 -9.86
N TYR A 41 -61.61 20.82 -10.06
CA TYR A 41 -62.77 21.04 -9.20
C TYR A 41 -63.79 19.92 -9.42
N GLU A 42 -64.44 19.43 -8.36
CA GLU A 42 -65.89 19.24 -8.36
C GLU A 42 -66.47 19.55 -6.97
N GLU A 43 -67.57 20.28 -7.04
CA GLU A 43 -68.36 20.90 -5.99
C GLU A 43 -69.54 19.98 -5.68
N SER A 44 -69.83 19.69 -4.42
CA SER A 44 -71.23 19.47 -4.02
C SER A 44 -71.46 19.81 -2.55
N SER A 45 -72.50 20.60 -2.39
CA SER A 45 -73.10 21.16 -1.19
C SER A 45 -73.70 20.10 -0.26
N ASP A 46 -73.67 20.36 1.05
CA ASP A 46 -74.89 20.48 1.88
C ASP A 46 -74.56 20.88 3.33
N LEU A 47 -75.23 21.95 3.79
CA LEU A 47 -75.33 22.41 5.18
C LEU A 47 -76.75 22.04 5.70
N PRO A 48 -77.11 22.26 6.99
CA PRO A 48 -76.37 22.08 8.24
C PRO A 48 -77.22 21.32 9.29
N SER A 49 -76.63 20.84 10.39
CA SER A 49 -77.38 20.66 11.63
C SER A 49 -76.50 20.79 12.86
N SER A 50 -76.81 21.83 13.63
CA SER A 50 -76.30 22.14 14.96
C SER A 50 -76.72 21.10 16.00
N SER A 51 -75.76 20.56 16.75
CA SER A 51 -76.00 20.10 18.12
C SER A 51 -74.72 20.26 18.93
N SER A 52 -74.77 21.23 19.84
CA SER A 52 -73.81 21.50 20.89
C SER A 52 -73.69 20.35 21.90
N SER A 53 -72.48 19.82 22.07
CA SER A 53 -72.00 19.13 23.27
C SER A 53 -70.50 19.38 23.38
N PRO A 54 -69.96 19.62 24.59
CA PRO A 54 -68.57 20.05 24.74
C PRO A 54 -67.63 18.87 24.49
N SER A 55 -66.92 18.88 23.38
CA SER A 55 -65.73 18.05 23.22
C SER A 55 -64.64 18.65 24.10
N SER A 56 -64.35 18.00 25.21
CA SER A 56 -63.04 18.09 25.84
C SER A 56 -62.01 17.76 24.76
N GLU A 57 -61.27 18.77 24.29
CA GLU A 57 -60.00 18.53 23.65
C GLU A 57 -59.12 17.83 24.68
N SER A 58 -59.12 16.50 24.66
CA SER A 58 -57.94 15.76 25.09
C SER A 58 -56.91 16.08 24.03
N SER A 59 -56.08 17.08 24.30
CA SER A 59 -54.74 17.11 23.76
C SER A 59 -54.10 15.78 24.15
N SER A 60 -54.18 14.78 23.27
CA SER A 60 -53.23 13.68 23.30
C SER A 60 -51.90 14.32 22.90
N SER A 61 -51.22 14.92 23.88
CA SER A 61 -49.77 15.06 23.78
C SER A 61 -49.28 13.65 23.52
N GLU A 62 -48.83 13.38 22.29
CA GLU A 62 -48.06 12.17 22.06
C GLU A 62 -46.92 12.22 23.07
N SER A 63 -46.88 11.23 23.96
CA SER A 63 -45.80 11.14 24.94
C SER A 63 -44.49 11.18 24.15
N PRO A 64 -43.52 12.02 24.53
CA PRO A 64 -42.26 12.12 23.79
C PRO A 64 -41.65 10.73 23.61
N SER A 65 -41.37 10.34 22.36
CA SER A 65 -40.66 9.11 22.06
C SER A 65 -39.18 9.42 21.91
N PHE A 66 -38.34 8.74 22.67
CA PHE A 66 -36.89 8.84 22.55
C PHE A 66 -36.25 7.46 22.57
N SER A 67 -35.22 7.27 21.75
CA SER A 67 -34.43 6.03 21.71
C SER A 67 -33.04 6.25 22.26
N LEU A 68 -32.55 5.26 22.99
CA LEU A 68 -31.24 5.21 23.61
C LEU A 68 -30.31 4.33 22.78
N ARG A 69 -29.09 4.83 22.53
CA ARG A 69 -27.99 4.08 21.91
C ARG A 69 -26.65 4.40 22.57
N LEU A 70 -25.68 3.52 22.37
CA LEU A 70 -24.27 3.76 22.73
C LEU A 70 -23.62 4.60 21.61
N ASP A 71 -22.78 5.56 21.94
CA ASP A 71 -22.06 6.32 20.92
C ASP A 71 -20.95 5.48 20.27
N GLY A 72 -20.92 5.49 18.94
CA GLY A 72 -19.84 4.91 18.13
C GLY A 72 -19.53 3.41 18.31
N ALA A 73 -20.30 2.67 19.10
CA ALA A 73 -19.97 1.28 19.47
C ALA A 73 -21.21 0.38 19.58
N GLU A 74 -21.05 -0.89 19.21
CA GLU A 74 -22.10 -1.92 19.33
C GLU A 74 -22.01 -2.74 20.62
N TYR A 75 -20.86 -2.68 21.29
CA TYR A 75 -20.56 -3.38 22.54
C TYR A 75 -19.72 -2.48 23.44
N ALA A 76 -19.51 -2.90 24.69
CA ALA A 76 -18.66 -2.21 25.64
C ALA A 76 -17.54 -3.12 26.18
N VAL A 77 -16.48 -2.52 26.69
CA VAL A 77 -15.33 -3.19 27.31
C VAL A 77 -15.19 -2.73 28.75
N VAL A 78 -14.92 -3.67 29.66
CA VAL A 78 -14.71 -3.37 31.09
C VAL A 78 -13.60 -2.32 31.26
N GLY A 79 -13.91 -1.25 31.97
CA GLY A 79 -12.97 -0.17 32.29
C GLY A 79 -12.89 0.96 31.26
N GLU A 80 -13.61 0.87 30.13
CA GLU A 80 -13.74 1.96 29.16
C GLU A 80 -15.02 2.77 29.39
N GLU A 81 -14.98 4.07 29.06
CA GLU A 81 -16.13 4.96 29.17
C GLU A 81 -16.86 5.05 27.84
N TYR A 82 -18.19 4.91 27.88
CA TYR A 82 -19.06 5.00 26.71
C TYR A 82 -20.13 6.05 26.92
N GLU A 83 -20.30 6.95 25.96
CA GLU A 83 -21.35 7.94 26.00
C GLU A 83 -22.69 7.33 25.57
N LEU A 84 -23.75 7.65 26.30
CA LEU A 84 -25.12 7.27 26.03
C LEU A 84 -25.82 8.42 25.31
N LEU A 85 -26.27 8.16 24.09
CA LEU A 85 -26.95 9.15 23.27
C LEU A 85 -28.44 8.89 23.22
N LEU A 86 -29.19 9.99 23.25
CA LEU A 86 -30.63 10.01 23.15
C LEU A 86 -31.06 10.65 21.84
N ASP A 87 -31.76 9.87 21.03
CA ASP A 87 -32.44 10.40 19.85
C ASP A 87 -33.87 10.77 20.25
N TYR A 88 -34.08 12.06 20.58
CA TYR A 88 -35.38 12.61 20.97
C TYR A 88 -36.21 13.01 19.74
N GLN A 89 -37.45 12.54 19.66
CA GLN A 89 -38.42 12.97 18.65
C GLN A 89 -39.62 13.63 19.33
N GLY A 90 -39.57 14.95 19.45
CA GLY A 90 -40.66 15.78 19.96
C GLY A 90 -40.50 17.24 19.52
N GLU A 91 -41.60 17.99 19.55
CA GLU A 91 -41.63 19.42 19.17
C GLU A 91 -41.31 20.36 20.34
N ASP A 92 -41.24 19.82 21.57
CA ASP A 92 -40.97 20.57 22.79
C ASP A 92 -39.46 20.77 23.02
N GLU A 93 -39.11 21.78 23.82
CA GLU A 93 -37.74 22.08 24.24
C GLU A 93 -37.19 20.91 25.08
N PHE A 94 -36.21 20.18 24.51
CA PHE A 94 -35.57 19.03 25.15
C PHE A 94 -34.38 19.46 25.99
N ASP A 95 -34.42 19.12 27.27
CA ASP A 95 -33.35 19.39 28.25
C ASP A 95 -32.60 18.08 28.55
N GLU A 96 -31.45 17.88 27.90
CA GLU A 96 -30.60 16.70 28.07
C GLU A 96 -30.10 16.53 29.51
N ASP A 97 -29.87 17.62 30.24
CA ASP A 97 -29.38 17.59 31.62
C ASP A 97 -30.42 17.04 32.60
N ALA A 98 -31.70 17.03 32.21
CA ALA A 98 -32.80 16.50 32.99
C ALA A 98 -33.08 15.00 32.75
N VAL A 99 -32.30 14.34 31.89
CA VAL A 99 -32.46 12.91 31.62
C VAL A 99 -31.74 12.07 32.68
N ALA A 100 -32.47 11.10 33.25
CA ALA A 100 -31.91 10.13 34.19
C ALA A 100 -31.66 8.79 33.50
N PHE A 101 -30.40 8.37 33.45
CA PHE A 101 -30.00 7.05 32.96
C PHE A 101 -29.90 6.06 34.13
N SER A 102 -30.33 4.82 33.90
CA SER A 102 -30.26 3.78 34.92
C SER A 102 -29.97 2.41 34.33
N LEU A 103 -29.32 1.57 35.14
CA LEU A 103 -29.10 0.16 34.84
C LEU A 103 -30.28 -0.67 35.38
N SER A 104 -30.82 -1.56 34.56
CA SER A 104 -31.81 -2.56 34.98
C SER A 104 -31.14 -3.94 35.15
N GLY A 105 -31.65 -4.75 36.08
CA GLY A 105 -31.12 -6.10 36.35
C GLY A 105 -29.79 -6.13 37.13
N ASP A 106 -28.96 -7.13 36.85
CA ASP A 106 -27.64 -7.30 37.47
C ASP A 106 -26.69 -6.22 36.94
N SER A 107 -26.34 -5.24 37.76
CA SER A 107 -25.53 -4.10 37.34
C SER A 107 -24.15 -4.54 36.84
N LYS A 108 -23.85 -4.28 35.57
CA LYS A 108 -22.56 -4.56 34.92
C LYS A 108 -21.60 -3.37 34.91
N GLY A 109 -21.95 -2.28 35.58
CA GLY A 109 -21.18 -1.05 35.57
C GLY A 109 -21.81 0.03 36.42
N THR A 110 -21.37 1.26 36.18
CA THR A 110 -21.93 2.48 36.77
C THR A 110 -22.27 3.47 35.67
N ILE A 111 -23.27 4.31 35.90
CA ILE A 111 -23.59 5.44 35.03
C ILE A 111 -23.40 6.73 35.81
N SER A 112 -22.71 7.69 35.21
CA SER A 112 -22.49 9.04 35.75
C SER A 112 -22.82 10.07 34.66
N GLY A 113 -23.93 10.80 34.84
CA GLY A 113 -24.48 11.61 33.75
C GLY A 113 -24.94 10.72 32.62
N ASN A 114 -24.47 11.00 31.40
CA ASN A 114 -24.68 10.18 30.21
C ASN A 114 -23.53 9.19 29.93
N VAL A 115 -22.58 9.01 30.85
CA VAL A 115 -21.43 8.11 30.64
C VAL A 115 -21.67 6.77 31.35
N PHE A 116 -21.60 5.69 30.59
CA PHE A 116 -21.58 4.31 31.06
C PHE A 116 -20.14 3.81 31.22
N LEU A 117 -19.78 3.37 32.42
CA LEU A 117 -18.50 2.73 32.74
C LEU A 117 -18.76 1.28 33.16
N PRO A 118 -18.54 0.28 32.29
CA PRO A 118 -18.70 -1.12 32.62
C PRO A 118 -17.59 -1.58 33.59
N SER A 119 -17.96 -2.38 34.58
CA SER A 119 -17.05 -2.94 35.60
C SER A 119 -17.05 -4.47 35.63
N LEU A 120 -18.01 -5.11 34.97
CA LEU A 120 -18.16 -6.57 34.88
C LEU A 120 -18.64 -6.96 33.48
N SER A 121 -18.12 -8.06 32.94
CA SER A 121 -18.57 -8.60 31.66
C SER A 121 -19.97 -9.25 31.72
N GLY A 122 -20.57 -9.38 30.54
CA GLY A 122 -21.92 -9.87 30.29
C GLY A 122 -22.87 -8.75 29.83
N THR A 123 -24.16 -9.08 29.68
CA THR A 123 -25.14 -8.14 29.14
C THR A 123 -25.55 -7.10 30.18
N ALA A 124 -25.29 -5.82 29.90
CA ALA A 124 -25.83 -4.67 30.62
C ALA A 124 -27.15 -4.24 29.99
N ARG A 125 -28.12 -3.82 30.81
CA ARG A 125 -29.39 -3.27 30.34
C ARG A 125 -29.54 -1.86 30.84
N ILE A 126 -29.71 -0.92 29.92
CA ILE A 126 -29.71 0.52 30.21
C ILE A 126 -31.04 1.11 29.73
N CYS A 127 -31.63 1.97 30.54
CA CYS A 127 -32.77 2.78 30.14
C CYS A 127 -32.59 4.23 30.58
N ALA A 128 -33.17 5.14 29.80
CA ALA A 128 -33.27 6.55 30.12
C ALA A 128 -34.70 6.90 30.51
N THR A 129 -34.85 7.85 31.44
CA THR A 129 -36.15 8.37 31.86
C THR A 129 -36.14 9.90 31.82
N TYR A 130 -37.16 10.48 31.18
CA TYR A 130 -37.35 11.92 31.06
C TYR A 130 -38.82 12.27 31.26
N LEU A 131 -39.12 13.18 32.19
CA LEU A 131 -40.49 13.62 32.55
C LEU A 131 -41.52 12.49 32.76
N GLY A 132 -41.06 11.32 33.23
CA GLY A 132 -41.91 10.16 33.49
C GLY A 132 -42.15 9.22 32.30
N ALA A 133 -41.62 9.53 31.12
CA ALA A 133 -41.51 8.60 29.99
C ALA A 133 -40.17 7.84 30.06
N SER A 134 -40.12 6.62 29.50
CA SER A 134 -38.92 5.78 29.44
C SER A 134 -38.54 5.50 27.99
N SER A 135 -37.23 5.41 27.72
CA SER A 135 -36.70 4.97 26.43
C SER A 135 -36.95 3.48 26.18
N ASN A 136 -36.49 2.97 25.03
CA ASN A 136 -36.19 1.54 24.89
C ASN A 136 -35.19 1.07 25.97
N GLU A 137 -35.22 -0.23 26.27
CA GLU A 137 -34.15 -0.90 27.00
C GLU A 137 -33.02 -1.20 26.01
N LEU A 138 -31.87 -0.55 26.20
CA LEU A 138 -30.65 -0.81 25.45
C LEU A 138 -29.93 -2.00 26.09
N GLU A 139 -29.81 -3.11 25.37
CA GLU A 139 -28.95 -4.22 25.77
C GLU A 139 -27.55 -4.01 25.18
N VAL A 140 -26.54 -3.93 26.05
CA VAL A 140 -25.12 -3.78 25.67
C VAL A 140 -24.35 -5.01 26.13
N GLU A 141 -23.72 -5.72 25.21
CA GLU A 141 -22.82 -6.81 25.59
C GLU A 141 -21.49 -6.21 26.08
N VAL A 142 -21.07 -6.58 27.30
CA VAL A 142 -19.82 -6.11 27.90
C VAL A 142 -18.78 -7.23 27.87
N TYR A 143 -17.64 -6.98 27.26
CA TYR A 143 -16.50 -7.91 27.23
C TYR A 143 -15.42 -7.52 28.25
N ASP A 144 -14.62 -8.50 28.70
CA ASP A 144 -13.51 -8.21 29.62
C ASP A 144 -12.42 -7.39 28.93
N PHE A 145 -12.19 -7.64 27.63
CA PHE A 145 -11.15 -6.98 26.84
C PHE A 145 -11.60 -6.76 25.39
N GLY A 146 -11.11 -5.69 24.77
CA GLY A 146 -11.30 -5.41 23.35
C GLY A 146 -10.13 -5.92 22.52
N MET A 147 -10.43 -6.42 21.32
CA MET A 147 -9.53 -6.78 20.25
C MET A 147 -9.90 -6.01 18.99
N SER A 148 -8.89 -5.68 18.18
CA SER A 148 -9.06 -5.13 16.84
C SER A 148 -7.96 -5.65 15.90
N LEU A 149 -8.21 -5.51 14.60
CA LEU A 149 -7.27 -5.87 13.55
C LEU A 149 -7.06 -4.66 12.64
N PRO A 150 -5.86 -4.53 12.04
CA PRO A 150 -5.60 -3.50 11.03
C PRO A 150 -6.40 -3.74 9.72
N SER A 151 -6.80 -4.99 9.47
CA SER A 151 -7.66 -5.41 8.36
C SER A 151 -8.49 -6.62 8.79
N TYR A 152 -9.72 -6.74 8.28
CA TYR A 152 -10.57 -7.92 8.49
C TYR A 152 -10.42 -8.95 7.36
N THR A 153 -9.46 -8.75 6.46
CA THR A 153 -9.07 -9.72 5.43
C THR A 153 -7.61 -10.10 5.63
N VAL A 154 -7.33 -11.40 5.67
CA VAL A 154 -6.00 -12.00 5.69
C VAL A 154 -5.91 -12.97 4.51
N GLU A 155 -4.73 -13.29 4.01
CA GLU A 155 -4.59 -14.27 2.93
C GLU A 155 -4.16 -15.63 3.47
N VAL A 156 -4.36 -16.70 2.69
CA VAL A 156 -3.94 -18.04 3.07
C VAL A 156 -2.43 -18.08 3.31
N GLY A 157 -2.02 -18.42 4.54
CA GLY A 157 -0.64 -18.53 4.99
C GLY A 157 -0.12 -17.30 5.75
N ASP A 158 -0.75 -16.15 5.58
CA ASP A 158 -0.33 -14.88 6.20
C ASP A 158 -0.96 -14.66 7.57
N SER A 159 -0.43 -13.67 8.31
CA SER A 159 -0.91 -13.36 9.64
C SER A 159 -0.97 -11.87 9.96
N LEU A 160 -2.04 -11.47 10.64
CA LEU A 160 -2.26 -10.12 11.15
C LEU A 160 -1.97 -10.07 12.64
N VAL A 161 -1.47 -8.92 13.09
CA VAL A 161 -1.31 -8.63 14.52
C VAL A 161 -2.67 -8.28 15.10
N ILE A 162 -2.99 -8.86 16.26
CA ILE A 162 -4.18 -8.49 17.02
C ILE A 162 -3.79 -7.42 18.03
N ASP A 163 -4.48 -6.28 17.98
CA ASP A 163 -4.33 -5.20 18.95
C ASP A 163 -5.35 -5.36 20.07
N PHE A 164 -4.94 -5.08 21.30
CA PHE A 164 -5.75 -5.26 22.50
C PHE A 164 -5.92 -3.95 23.25
N THR A 165 -7.10 -3.74 23.84
CA THR A 165 -7.36 -2.61 24.76
C THR A 165 -6.82 -2.86 26.18
N THR A 166 -6.22 -4.03 26.43
CA THR A 166 -5.70 -4.44 27.74
C THR A 166 -4.19 -4.61 27.77
N SER A 167 -3.60 -4.35 28.93
CA SER A 167 -2.22 -4.70 29.25
C SER A 167 -2.11 -5.87 30.24
N ASP A 168 -3.20 -6.61 30.50
CA ASP A 168 -3.19 -7.80 31.38
C ASP A 168 -2.41 -8.94 30.73
N SER A 169 -1.10 -8.96 30.98
CA SER A 169 -0.19 -9.98 30.44
C SER A 169 -0.55 -11.39 30.91
N SER A 170 -1.21 -11.53 32.06
CA SER A 170 -1.60 -12.85 32.59
C SER A 170 -2.70 -13.47 31.73
N PHE A 171 -3.69 -12.67 31.32
CA PHE A 171 -4.71 -13.09 30.37
C PHE A 171 -4.08 -13.47 29.04
N LEU A 172 -3.29 -12.59 28.42
CA LEU A 172 -2.69 -12.85 27.11
C LEU A 172 -1.84 -14.13 27.14
N SER A 173 -1.03 -14.34 28.17
CA SER A 173 -0.18 -15.54 28.25
C SER A 173 -0.94 -16.86 28.39
N ALA A 174 -2.20 -16.84 28.84
CA ALA A 174 -3.02 -18.02 29.12
C ALA A 174 -4.32 -18.03 28.31
N ALA A 175 -4.46 -17.13 27.35
CA ALA A 175 -5.62 -17.05 26.49
C ALA A 175 -5.60 -18.19 25.48
N GLU A 176 -6.75 -18.80 25.24
CA GLU A 176 -6.94 -19.82 24.22
C GLU A 176 -7.99 -19.31 23.22
N PRO A 177 -7.74 -19.46 21.90
CA PRO A 177 -8.69 -19.03 20.89
C PRO A 177 -9.87 -19.99 20.77
N VAL A 178 -11.04 -19.43 20.50
CA VAL A 178 -12.26 -20.15 20.16
C VAL A 178 -12.73 -19.68 18.79
N PHE A 179 -12.90 -20.60 17.86
CA PHE A 179 -13.23 -20.32 16.46
C PHE A 179 -14.68 -20.72 16.15
N SER A 180 -15.33 -19.95 15.28
CA SER A 180 -16.63 -20.31 14.71
C SER A 180 -16.52 -21.49 13.74
N GLU A 181 -15.39 -21.59 13.02
CA GLU A 181 -15.09 -22.65 12.06
C GLU A 181 -13.59 -23.02 12.11
N GLU A 182 -13.30 -24.29 12.40
CA GLU A 182 -11.92 -24.78 12.45
C GLU A 182 -11.30 -24.91 11.05
N GLY A 183 -10.02 -24.58 10.91
CA GLY A 183 -9.25 -24.81 9.68
C GLY A 183 -9.32 -23.67 8.65
N ILE A 184 -10.10 -22.61 8.89
CA ILE A 184 -10.06 -21.37 8.10
C ILE A 184 -9.01 -20.41 8.64
N ILE A 185 -8.98 -20.20 9.96
CA ILE A 185 -7.98 -19.37 10.63
C ILE A 185 -7.36 -20.10 11.82
N ASP A 186 -6.19 -19.61 12.24
CA ASP A 186 -5.52 -19.96 13.50
C ASP A 186 -5.20 -18.66 14.26
N ALA A 187 -5.11 -18.70 15.59
CA ALA A 187 -4.73 -17.56 16.40
C ALA A 187 -3.74 -18.00 17.48
N TYR A 188 -2.60 -17.33 17.55
CA TYR A 188 -1.49 -17.81 18.38
C TYR A 188 -0.65 -16.67 18.97
N LEU A 189 -0.06 -16.96 20.13
CA LEU A 189 0.92 -16.09 20.78
C LEU A 189 2.32 -16.36 20.22
N THR A 190 2.97 -15.34 19.69
CA THR A 190 4.36 -15.43 19.21
C THR A 190 5.35 -15.53 20.38
N PRO A 191 6.59 -16.03 20.15
CA PRO A 191 7.65 -16.03 21.16
C PRO A 191 8.01 -14.63 21.72
N PHE A 192 7.63 -13.57 21.01
CA PHE A 192 7.88 -12.17 21.40
C PHE A 192 6.71 -11.55 22.18
N GLY A 193 5.67 -12.34 22.50
CA GLY A 193 4.53 -11.88 23.29
C GLY A 193 3.44 -11.15 22.50
N GLN A 194 3.49 -11.18 21.17
CA GLN A 194 2.47 -10.59 20.29
C GLN A 194 1.49 -11.67 19.82
N TYR A 195 0.19 -11.42 19.96
CA TYR A 195 -0.86 -12.28 19.41
C TYR A 195 -1.08 -12.01 17.93
N ARG A 196 -1.30 -13.07 17.16
CA ARG A 196 -1.55 -12.99 15.73
C ARG A 196 -2.70 -13.91 15.33
N VAL A 197 -3.43 -13.53 14.29
CA VAL A 197 -4.37 -14.41 13.56
C VAL A 197 -3.75 -14.75 12.21
N ARG A 198 -3.84 -16.00 11.77
CA ARG A 198 -3.31 -16.52 10.50
C ARG A 198 -4.41 -17.11 9.64
N GLY A 199 -4.42 -16.81 8.34
CA GLY A 199 -5.25 -17.50 7.37
C GLY A 199 -4.72 -18.91 7.07
N LEU A 200 -5.57 -19.93 7.16
CA LEU A 200 -5.23 -21.33 6.87
C LEU A 200 -5.84 -21.82 5.55
N SER A 201 -7.07 -21.43 5.25
CA SER A 201 -7.77 -21.78 4.02
C SER A 201 -8.82 -20.72 3.66
N VAL A 202 -9.14 -20.62 2.37
CA VAL A 202 -10.09 -19.62 1.86
C VAL A 202 -11.45 -19.79 2.49
N GLY A 203 -12.02 -18.70 3.00
CA GLY A 203 -13.31 -18.71 3.67
C GLY A 203 -13.48 -17.52 4.61
N GLN A 204 -14.46 -17.59 5.50
CA GLN A 204 -14.66 -16.58 6.54
C GLN A 204 -14.85 -17.29 7.87
N ALA A 205 -14.14 -16.86 8.90
CA ALA A 205 -14.29 -17.39 10.25
C ALA A 205 -14.20 -16.27 11.27
N SER A 206 -14.93 -16.43 12.37
CA SER A 206 -14.87 -15.54 13.51
C SER A 206 -14.15 -16.21 14.67
N PHE A 207 -13.51 -15.41 15.52
CA PHE A 207 -12.86 -15.92 16.72
C PHE A 207 -12.89 -14.92 17.87
N TYR A 208 -12.75 -15.45 19.08
CA TYR A 208 -12.51 -14.68 20.30
C TYR A 208 -11.52 -15.44 21.18
N LEU A 209 -10.91 -14.74 22.15
CA LEU A 209 -9.98 -15.35 23.10
C LEU A 209 -10.64 -15.50 24.48
N THR A 210 -10.31 -16.59 25.17
CA THR A 210 -10.81 -16.88 26.52
C THR A 210 -9.70 -17.28 27.47
N SER A 211 -9.82 -16.91 28.75
CA SER A 211 -8.96 -17.44 29.81
C SER A 211 -9.73 -17.48 31.13
N GLY A 212 -10.07 -18.69 31.59
CA GLY A 212 -11.00 -18.87 32.71
C GLY A 212 -12.38 -18.29 32.36
N ASP A 213 -12.90 -17.41 33.21
CA ASP A 213 -14.21 -16.76 33.01
C ASP A 213 -14.12 -15.46 32.18
N LYS A 214 -12.91 -15.03 31.77
CA LYS A 214 -12.71 -13.81 30.99
C LYS A 214 -12.76 -14.07 29.48
N ARG A 215 -13.34 -13.15 28.72
CA ARG A 215 -13.39 -13.22 27.24
C ARG A 215 -13.17 -11.87 26.55
N THR A 216 -12.74 -11.92 25.30
CA THR A 216 -12.72 -10.76 24.39
C THR A 216 -14.05 -10.59 23.64
N ASN A 217 -14.18 -9.47 22.91
CA ASN A 217 -15.10 -9.39 21.76
C ASN A 217 -14.72 -10.41 20.67
N GLU A 218 -15.64 -10.63 19.75
CA GLU A 218 -15.45 -11.51 18.60
C GLU A 218 -15.03 -10.71 17.37
N LEU A 219 -14.09 -11.24 16.59
CA LEU A 219 -13.63 -10.66 15.33
C LEU A 219 -13.92 -11.62 14.18
N SER A 220 -14.50 -11.11 13.10
CA SER A 220 -14.74 -11.87 11.85
C SER A 220 -13.65 -11.59 10.83
N VAL A 221 -12.96 -12.63 10.37
CA VAL A 221 -11.84 -12.54 9.43
C VAL A 221 -12.19 -13.28 8.14
N THR A 222 -11.99 -12.62 7.00
CA THR A 222 -12.06 -13.24 5.68
C THR A 222 -10.67 -13.69 5.26
N VAL A 223 -10.54 -14.94 4.84
CA VAL A 223 -9.32 -15.50 4.27
C VAL A 223 -9.44 -15.52 2.75
N ALA A 224 -8.69 -14.66 2.07
CA ALA A 224 -8.62 -14.64 0.61
C ALA A 224 -7.58 -15.63 0.07
N GLY A 225 -7.78 -16.09 -1.16
CA GLY A 225 -6.85 -16.96 -1.89
C GLY A 225 -6.35 -16.29 -3.16
N ASP A 226 -5.52 -17.02 -3.90
CA ASP A 226 -4.96 -16.59 -5.19
C ASP A 226 -6.07 -16.21 -6.19
N PRO A 227 -6.24 -14.92 -6.51
CA PRO A 227 -7.34 -14.44 -7.35
C PRO A 227 -7.07 -14.68 -8.84
N TYR A 228 -5.85 -15.06 -9.22
CA TYR A 228 -5.45 -15.24 -10.62
C TYR A 228 -5.56 -16.70 -11.08
N GLN A 229 -6.03 -17.59 -10.19
CA GLN A 229 -6.26 -18.98 -10.53
C GLN A 229 -7.32 -19.13 -11.62
N ASN A 230 -6.89 -19.49 -12.83
CA ASN A 230 -7.71 -19.60 -14.05
C ASN A 230 -8.19 -18.26 -14.63
N VAL A 231 -7.56 -17.15 -14.27
CA VAL A 231 -7.80 -15.88 -14.97
C VAL A 231 -7.26 -15.97 -16.40
N ASP A 232 -8.05 -15.51 -17.36
CA ASP A 232 -7.62 -15.37 -18.74
C ASP A 232 -6.76 -14.11 -18.89
N PRO A 233 -5.58 -14.17 -19.54
CA PRO A 233 -4.72 -13.01 -19.70
C PRO A 233 -5.40 -11.82 -20.41
N ASP A 234 -6.24 -12.05 -21.42
CA ASP A 234 -6.92 -10.96 -22.12
C ASP A 234 -7.93 -10.25 -21.19
N GLU A 235 -8.60 -11.01 -20.30
CA GLU A 235 -9.49 -10.44 -19.28
C GLU A 235 -8.71 -9.63 -18.25
N PHE A 236 -7.58 -10.14 -17.78
CA PHE A 236 -6.72 -9.43 -16.83
C PHE A 236 -6.20 -8.10 -17.40
N TYR A 237 -5.73 -8.10 -18.65
CA TYR A 237 -5.16 -6.89 -19.26
C TYR A 237 -6.22 -5.89 -19.76
N ALA A 238 -7.49 -6.28 -19.86
CA ALA A 238 -8.58 -5.39 -20.28
C ALA A 238 -8.93 -4.30 -19.23
N ASP A 239 -8.69 -4.58 -17.95
CA ASP A 239 -8.87 -3.64 -16.82
C ASP A 239 -7.62 -3.62 -15.94
N TYR A 240 -6.45 -3.56 -16.60
CA TYR A 240 -5.17 -3.70 -15.93
C TYR A 240 -4.90 -2.59 -14.91
N SER A 241 -4.48 -3.00 -13.72
CA SER A 241 -3.84 -2.13 -12.73
C SER A 241 -2.55 -2.79 -12.23
N GLU A 242 -1.58 -1.98 -11.83
CA GLU A 242 -0.35 -2.45 -11.19
C GLU A 242 -0.65 -3.18 -9.88
N ALA A 243 0.29 -4.03 -9.45
CA ALA A 243 0.19 -4.75 -8.20
C ALA A 243 0.28 -3.79 -7.01
N THR A 244 -0.56 -3.99 -5.99
CA THR A 244 -0.58 -3.11 -4.80
C THR A 244 0.06 -3.74 -3.56
N SER A 245 0.51 -4.99 -3.65
CA SER A 245 1.19 -5.69 -2.55
C SER A 245 2.18 -6.74 -3.06
N LEU A 246 3.09 -7.16 -2.19
CA LEU A 246 4.06 -8.24 -2.47
C LEU A 246 3.36 -9.54 -2.87
N LEU A 247 2.25 -9.86 -2.19
CA LEU A 247 1.52 -11.10 -2.43
C LEU A 247 0.73 -11.05 -3.74
N ASP A 248 0.16 -9.90 -4.08
CA ASP A 248 -0.44 -9.67 -5.39
C ASP A 248 0.59 -9.86 -6.52
N ALA A 249 1.75 -9.20 -6.42
CA ALA A 249 2.84 -9.36 -7.38
C ALA A 249 3.31 -10.82 -7.49
N LYS A 250 3.38 -11.53 -6.37
CA LYS A 250 3.73 -12.95 -6.32
C LYS A 250 2.69 -13.81 -7.03
N TYR A 251 1.39 -13.66 -6.74
CA TYR A 251 0.36 -14.44 -7.41
C TYR A 251 0.32 -14.15 -8.91
N ARG A 252 0.36 -12.88 -9.31
CA ARG A 252 0.49 -12.51 -10.74
C ARG A 252 1.66 -13.24 -11.40
N SER A 253 2.81 -13.25 -10.73
CA SER A 253 4.02 -13.89 -11.26
C SER A 253 3.94 -15.42 -11.32
N GLU A 254 3.23 -16.07 -10.39
CA GLU A 254 2.93 -17.51 -10.44
C GLU A 254 2.06 -17.88 -11.66
N HIS A 255 1.33 -16.92 -12.21
CA HIS A 255 0.51 -17.05 -13.42
C HIS A 255 1.06 -16.28 -14.64
N TYR A 256 2.31 -15.81 -14.59
CA TYR A 256 2.97 -15.10 -15.70
C TYR A 256 2.29 -13.78 -16.11
N LEU A 257 1.70 -13.09 -15.14
CA LEU A 257 1.04 -11.79 -15.30
C LEU A 257 1.93 -10.65 -14.76
N MET A 258 1.83 -9.47 -15.36
CA MET A 258 2.65 -8.30 -15.01
C MET A 258 2.31 -7.69 -13.66
N SER A 259 3.35 -7.35 -12.89
CA SER A 259 3.21 -6.66 -11.60
C SER A 259 3.31 -5.15 -11.74
N GLY A 260 4.19 -4.67 -12.62
CA GLY A 260 4.38 -3.26 -12.90
C GLY A 260 3.81 -2.78 -14.23
N GLY A 261 4.06 -1.51 -14.54
CA GLY A 261 3.54 -0.85 -15.74
C GLY A 261 3.77 -1.66 -17.03
N ILE A 262 2.72 -1.78 -17.85
CA ILE A 262 2.76 -2.52 -19.12
C ILE A 262 3.05 -1.65 -20.34
N VAL A 263 3.20 -0.34 -20.14
CA VAL A 263 3.55 0.58 -21.22
C VAL A 263 5.03 0.45 -21.51
N THR A 264 5.36 0.24 -22.79
CA THR A 264 6.77 0.20 -23.21
C THR A 264 7.37 1.61 -23.08
N PRO A 265 8.50 1.77 -22.36
CA PRO A 265 9.11 3.09 -22.18
C PRO A 265 9.63 3.67 -23.49
N ASP A 266 9.72 5.00 -23.54
CA ASP A 266 10.52 5.70 -24.54
C ASP A 266 12.02 5.44 -24.27
N GLN A 267 12.89 5.78 -25.22
CA GLN A 267 14.33 5.60 -25.08
C GLN A 267 14.97 6.58 -24.09
N GLU A 268 14.43 7.78 -23.93
CA GLU A 268 14.97 8.75 -22.98
C GLU A 268 14.27 8.57 -21.63
N PRO A 269 15.01 8.55 -20.50
CA PRO A 269 14.38 8.49 -19.20
C PRO A 269 13.59 9.76 -18.90
N GLU A 270 12.50 9.65 -18.16
CA GLU A 270 11.81 10.83 -17.65
C GLU A 270 12.66 11.48 -16.55
N ILE A 271 12.97 12.77 -16.68
CA ILE A 271 13.80 13.49 -15.70
C ILE A 271 12.90 14.41 -14.86
N ALA A 272 12.95 14.24 -13.54
CA ALA A 272 12.21 15.08 -12.61
C ALA A 272 12.59 16.56 -12.77
N SER A 273 11.58 17.44 -12.87
CA SER A 273 11.82 18.88 -13.10
C SER A 273 12.55 19.59 -11.95
N LYS A 274 12.59 18.99 -10.75
CA LYS A 274 13.18 19.56 -9.53
C LYS A 274 14.13 18.59 -8.82
N GLN A 275 14.99 17.91 -9.58
CA GLN A 275 15.99 17.00 -9.01
C GLN A 275 16.75 17.65 -7.83
N PRO A 276 16.79 16.99 -6.66
CA PRO A 276 17.52 17.50 -5.50
C PRO A 276 19.01 17.62 -5.79
N SER A 277 19.63 18.68 -5.25
CA SER A 277 21.05 18.96 -5.47
C SER A 277 21.72 19.54 -4.23
N SER A 278 23.01 19.24 -4.09
CA SER A 278 23.89 19.84 -3.09
C SER A 278 25.00 20.60 -3.81
N GLY A 279 24.88 21.93 -3.84
CA GLY A 279 25.74 22.78 -4.65
C GLY A 279 25.51 22.51 -6.15
N SER A 280 26.54 22.05 -6.86
CA SER A 280 26.47 21.74 -8.29
C SER A 280 26.21 20.25 -8.61
N SER A 281 26.19 19.40 -7.58
CA SER A 281 26.06 17.96 -7.71
C SER A 281 24.62 17.52 -7.41
N LEU A 282 24.12 16.58 -8.20
CA LEU A 282 22.83 15.96 -7.95
C LEU A 282 22.92 15.04 -6.73
N ILE A 283 21.81 14.90 -6.02
CA ILE A 283 21.70 13.98 -4.88
C ILE A 283 21.30 12.60 -5.40
N HIS A 284 22.05 11.59 -4.98
CA HIS A 284 21.66 10.18 -5.01
C HIS A 284 21.01 9.88 -3.67
N ASN A 285 19.72 9.53 -3.68
CA ASN A 285 18.99 9.19 -2.48
C ASN A 285 19.66 8.02 -1.74
N SER A 286 20.18 8.31 -0.55
CA SER A 286 20.77 7.28 0.32
C SER A 286 19.76 6.63 1.27
N GLU A 287 18.51 7.13 1.31
CA GLU A 287 17.46 6.50 2.11
C GLU A 287 16.98 5.22 1.44
N LYS A 288 16.77 4.19 2.27
CA LYS A 288 16.36 2.86 1.82
C LYS A 288 15.14 2.44 2.61
N LEU A 289 14.04 2.31 1.92
CA LEU A 289 12.74 2.01 2.52
C LEU A 289 12.33 0.61 2.10
N TYR A 290 12.62 -0.35 2.97
CA TYR A 290 12.22 -1.74 2.78
C TYR A 290 11.05 -2.09 3.70
N GLU A 291 10.06 -2.76 3.12
CA GLU A 291 8.92 -3.36 3.81
C GLU A 291 8.97 -4.89 3.68
N ASP A 292 8.03 -5.61 4.31
CA ASP A 292 7.87 -7.06 4.17
C ASP A 292 9.13 -7.90 4.41
N GLY A 293 9.97 -7.47 5.36
CA GLY A 293 11.21 -8.16 5.69
C GLY A 293 12.33 -8.01 4.65
N GLY A 294 12.21 -7.04 3.75
CA GLY A 294 13.17 -6.77 2.67
C GLY A 294 12.69 -7.17 1.29
N ASP A 295 11.48 -7.73 1.17
CA ASP A 295 10.91 -8.21 -0.10
C ASP A 295 10.09 -7.13 -0.83
N THR A 296 9.90 -5.95 -0.22
CA THR A 296 9.27 -4.79 -0.85
C THR A 296 10.20 -3.59 -0.73
N TYR A 297 10.40 -2.85 -1.82
CA TYR A 297 11.17 -1.62 -1.83
C TYR A 297 10.30 -0.44 -2.25
N VAL A 298 10.27 0.60 -1.41
CA VAL A 298 9.51 1.83 -1.64
C VAL A 298 10.41 2.84 -2.34
N VAL A 299 9.98 3.28 -3.53
CA VAL A 299 10.65 4.31 -4.32
C VAL A 299 10.03 5.65 -3.99
N LEU A 300 10.86 6.63 -3.67
CA LEU A 300 10.44 7.99 -3.42
C LEU A 300 10.43 8.81 -4.70
N ASP A 301 9.71 9.92 -4.71
CA ASP A 301 9.80 10.96 -5.73
C ASP A 301 10.90 12.00 -5.39
N CYS A 302 11.01 13.05 -6.21
CA CYS A 302 11.98 14.13 -6.00
C CYS A 302 11.70 15.03 -4.78
N PHE A 303 10.56 14.86 -4.09
CA PHE A 303 10.17 15.57 -2.87
C PHE A 303 10.24 14.70 -1.62
N GLY A 304 10.63 13.42 -1.75
CA GLY A 304 10.69 12.47 -0.64
C GLY A 304 9.33 11.86 -0.29
N GLU A 305 8.33 12.00 -1.14
CA GLU A 305 7.04 11.32 -1.02
C GLU A 305 7.10 9.96 -1.72
N GLU A 306 6.29 8.99 -1.30
CA GLU A 306 6.23 7.69 -1.97
C GLU A 306 5.67 7.84 -3.40
N ALA A 307 6.44 7.39 -4.39
CA ALA A 307 6.04 7.35 -5.79
C ALA A 307 5.40 6.00 -6.14
N PHE A 308 6.14 4.90 -5.95
CA PHE A 308 5.69 3.54 -6.22
C PHE A 308 6.47 2.51 -5.41
N ARG A 309 6.06 1.24 -5.48
CA ARG A 309 6.75 0.11 -4.84
C ARG A 309 7.21 -0.89 -5.89
N VAL A 310 8.35 -1.53 -5.65
CA VAL A 310 8.75 -2.75 -6.36
C VAL A 310 8.82 -3.91 -5.40
N TYR A 311 8.17 -5.01 -5.79
CA TYR A 311 8.02 -6.23 -5.02
C TYR A 311 8.96 -7.31 -5.54
N TRP A 312 9.73 -7.93 -4.65
CA TRP A 312 10.59 -9.06 -4.94
C TRP A 312 9.80 -10.17 -5.61
N GLY A 313 10.31 -10.67 -6.73
CA GLY A 313 9.64 -11.69 -7.51
C GLY A 313 8.55 -11.18 -8.44
N GLY A 314 8.31 -9.86 -8.51
CA GLY A 314 7.41 -9.26 -9.48
C GLY A 314 8.01 -9.14 -10.88
N ALA A 315 7.13 -9.01 -11.88
CA ALA A 315 7.49 -8.80 -13.28
C ALA A 315 7.32 -7.32 -13.67
N TYR A 316 8.38 -6.75 -14.26
CA TYR A 316 8.49 -5.32 -14.58
C TYR A 316 9.11 -5.14 -15.98
N ILE A 317 8.67 -4.10 -16.70
CA ILE A 317 9.27 -3.70 -17.98
C ILE A 317 9.57 -2.20 -18.07
N GLY A 318 9.02 -1.38 -17.15
CA GLY A 318 9.30 0.05 -17.08
C GLY A 318 10.76 0.33 -16.70
N LEU A 319 11.36 1.37 -17.28
CA LEU A 319 12.75 1.72 -17.03
C LEU A 319 13.01 2.02 -15.55
N GLU A 320 12.18 2.89 -14.95
CA GLU A 320 12.24 3.27 -13.55
C GLU A 320 12.05 2.07 -12.61
N GLU A 321 11.05 1.23 -12.87
CA GLU A 321 10.75 0.05 -12.05
C GLU A 321 11.88 -0.97 -12.10
N VAL A 322 12.42 -1.27 -13.29
CA VAL A 322 13.53 -2.21 -13.43
C VAL A 322 14.80 -1.65 -12.80
N ALA A 323 15.09 -0.35 -12.95
CA ALA A 323 16.22 0.30 -12.30
C ALA A 323 16.10 0.25 -10.78
N ALA A 324 14.92 0.54 -10.23
CA ALA A 324 14.63 0.43 -8.80
C ALA A 324 14.74 -1.00 -8.30
N TYR A 325 14.18 -1.98 -9.02
CA TYR A 325 14.25 -3.40 -8.66
C TYR A 325 15.70 -3.88 -8.57
N VAL A 326 16.50 -3.59 -9.60
CA VAL A 326 17.91 -3.96 -9.64
C VAL A 326 18.70 -3.21 -8.56
N TYR A 327 18.40 -1.93 -8.33
CA TYR A 327 19.00 -1.15 -7.25
C TYR A 327 18.66 -1.72 -5.87
N ALA A 328 17.45 -2.19 -5.64
CA ALA A 328 17.01 -2.70 -4.34
C ALA A 328 17.51 -4.13 -4.08
N PHE A 329 17.46 -5.00 -5.08
CA PHE A 329 17.60 -6.44 -4.90
C PHE A 329 18.86 -7.06 -5.50
N GLY A 330 19.56 -6.36 -6.41
CA GLY A 330 20.77 -6.86 -7.07
C GLY A 330 20.49 -8.03 -8.02
N GLU A 331 19.21 -8.27 -8.28
CA GLU A 331 18.64 -9.37 -9.05
C GLU A 331 17.67 -8.80 -10.08
N LEU A 332 17.15 -9.66 -10.96
CA LEU A 332 16.28 -9.25 -12.04
C LEU A 332 14.80 -9.52 -11.72
N PRO A 333 13.87 -8.73 -12.31
CA PRO A 333 12.47 -9.10 -12.39
C PRO A 333 12.28 -10.50 -12.99
N VAL A 334 11.21 -11.19 -12.61
CA VAL A 334 11.04 -12.62 -12.95
C VAL A 334 10.75 -12.89 -14.44
N ASN A 335 10.41 -11.86 -15.20
CA ASN A 335 10.19 -11.91 -16.65
C ASN A 335 11.48 -11.71 -17.48
N TYR A 336 12.66 -11.66 -16.84
CA TYR A 336 13.95 -11.60 -17.51
C TYR A 336 14.57 -12.99 -17.70
N ASP A 337 14.86 -13.35 -18.95
CA ASP A 337 15.65 -14.53 -19.28
C ASP A 337 17.14 -14.16 -19.50
N PRO A 338 18.10 -14.85 -18.86
CA PRO A 338 19.52 -14.59 -19.08
C PRO A 338 20.00 -14.90 -20.50
N ASP A 339 19.29 -15.75 -21.25
CA ASP A 339 19.60 -16.09 -22.63
C ASP A 339 19.23 -14.93 -23.57
N LYS A 340 20.17 -14.53 -24.43
CA LYS A 340 19.98 -13.46 -25.42
C LYS A 340 19.18 -13.92 -26.64
N ASP A 341 18.98 -15.23 -26.77
CA ASP A 341 18.35 -15.86 -27.92
C ASP A 341 16.98 -16.49 -27.56
N ALA A 342 16.45 -16.26 -26.35
CA ALA A 342 15.13 -16.76 -25.95
C ALA A 342 14.00 -16.10 -26.76
N GLU A 343 13.03 -16.90 -27.20
CA GLU A 343 11.93 -16.46 -28.05
C GLU A 343 10.65 -16.19 -27.24
N PRO A 344 9.92 -15.08 -27.51
CA PRO A 344 8.64 -14.79 -26.85
C PRO A 344 7.62 -15.92 -26.96
N THR A 345 7.58 -16.61 -28.10
CA THR A 345 6.62 -17.68 -28.37
C THR A 345 6.82 -18.93 -27.53
N ASP A 346 8.03 -19.12 -26.99
CA ASP A 346 8.39 -20.24 -26.11
C ASP A 346 8.37 -19.84 -24.62
N SER A 347 8.23 -18.54 -24.34
CA SER A 347 8.17 -18.01 -22.98
C SER A 347 6.72 -17.81 -22.53
N PRO A 348 6.38 -18.21 -21.30
CA PRO A 348 5.05 -17.94 -20.76
C PRO A 348 4.81 -16.43 -20.53
N TRP A 349 5.86 -15.61 -20.56
CA TRP A 349 5.76 -14.15 -20.45
C TRP A 349 5.42 -13.45 -21.78
N GLY A 350 5.49 -14.13 -22.93
CA GLY A 350 5.12 -13.58 -24.23
C GLY A 350 5.76 -12.22 -24.53
N GLU A 351 4.92 -11.21 -24.84
CA GLU A 351 5.34 -9.83 -25.15
C GLU A 351 6.06 -9.11 -23.98
N TYR A 352 5.88 -9.62 -22.76
CA TYR A 352 6.51 -9.10 -21.55
C TYR A 352 7.85 -9.75 -21.23
N LEU A 353 8.29 -10.76 -22.00
CA LEU A 353 9.64 -11.30 -21.89
C LEU A 353 10.68 -10.20 -22.12
N ARG A 354 11.68 -10.14 -21.24
CA ARG A 354 12.89 -9.32 -21.39
C ARG A 354 14.12 -10.23 -21.34
N LEU A 355 15.19 -9.80 -21.97
CA LEU A 355 16.36 -10.64 -22.16
C LEU A 355 17.60 -10.06 -21.48
N ASN A 356 18.59 -10.93 -21.49
CA ASN A 356 19.97 -10.71 -21.11
C ASN A 356 20.16 -10.54 -19.61
N ASN A 357 21.16 -11.27 -19.11
CA ASN A 357 21.77 -11.02 -17.81
C ASN A 357 23.22 -11.49 -17.90
N SER A 358 24.07 -10.68 -18.52
CA SER A 358 25.46 -11.06 -18.78
C SER A 358 26.42 -10.01 -18.25
N THR A 359 27.68 -10.41 -18.05
CA THR A 359 28.70 -9.50 -17.53
C THR A 359 28.99 -8.39 -18.53
N PHE A 360 28.85 -7.14 -18.10
CA PHE A 360 29.35 -5.98 -18.82
C PHE A 360 30.85 -5.83 -18.55
N TYR A 361 31.66 -5.94 -19.59
CA TYR A 361 33.11 -6.01 -19.44
C TYR A 361 33.76 -4.64 -19.21
N GLY A 362 33.24 -3.57 -19.81
CA GLY A 362 33.72 -2.20 -19.65
C GLY A 362 35.23 -2.05 -19.86
N ASN A 363 35.75 -2.54 -20.99
CA ASN A 363 37.18 -2.47 -21.31
C ASN A 363 37.40 -1.38 -22.36
N THR A 364 37.77 -0.20 -21.88
CA THR A 364 37.98 1.00 -22.71
C THR A 364 39.17 0.89 -23.66
N HIS A 365 40.04 -0.12 -23.52
CA HIS A 365 41.08 -0.39 -24.51
C HIS A 365 40.53 -1.10 -25.75
N SER A 366 39.57 -2.02 -25.56
CA SER A 366 38.93 -2.75 -26.67
C SER A 366 37.73 -1.98 -27.24
N TYR A 367 37.08 -1.16 -26.42
CA TYR A 367 35.90 -0.37 -26.72
C TYR A 367 36.17 1.09 -26.33
N PRO A 368 36.97 1.85 -27.09
CA PRO A 368 37.42 3.20 -26.71
C PRO A 368 36.31 4.25 -26.62
N TYR A 369 35.13 3.94 -27.15
CA TYR A 369 33.93 4.78 -27.05
C TYR A 369 33.15 4.56 -25.76
N GLU A 370 33.42 3.51 -24.99
CA GLU A 370 32.75 3.30 -23.70
C GLU A 370 33.44 4.16 -22.62
N PRO A 371 32.71 4.95 -21.82
CA PRO A 371 33.30 5.60 -20.67
C PRO A 371 33.63 4.60 -19.56
N GLU A 372 34.64 4.92 -18.76
CA GLU A 372 34.99 4.13 -17.58
C GLU A 372 33.94 4.33 -16.48
N LEU A 373 33.25 3.25 -16.08
CA LEU A 373 32.30 3.25 -14.98
C LEU A 373 33.02 3.17 -13.61
N PRO A 374 32.41 3.66 -12.51
CA PRO A 374 33.04 3.66 -11.19
C PRO A 374 33.50 2.27 -10.73
N ASP A 375 34.76 2.18 -10.33
CA ASP A 375 35.42 0.97 -9.80
C ASP A 375 35.23 -0.29 -10.67
N ILE A 376 35.06 -0.14 -12.00
CA ILE A 376 34.82 -1.27 -12.89
C ILE A 376 36.06 -2.17 -13.02
N SER A 377 35.86 -3.48 -12.85
CA SER A 377 36.93 -4.48 -12.92
C SER A 377 37.60 -4.61 -14.29
N GLY A 378 36.90 -4.27 -15.37
CA GLY A 378 37.48 -4.18 -16.73
C GLY A 378 38.64 -3.18 -16.84
N CYS A 379 38.66 -2.17 -15.98
CA CYS A 379 39.69 -1.13 -15.89
C CYS A 379 40.57 -1.26 -14.62
N GLY A 380 40.49 -2.39 -13.91
CA GLY A 380 41.31 -2.66 -12.73
C GLY A 380 40.66 -2.33 -11.38
N GLY A 381 39.37 -1.96 -11.38
CA GLY A 381 38.57 -1.81 -10.16
C GLY A 381 38.07 -3.14 -9.57
N ASN A 382 37.23 -3.06 -8.53
CA ASN A 382 36.72 -4.22 -7.80
C ASN A 382 35.23 -4.54 -8.07
N LEU A 383 34.49 -3.76 -8.86
CA LEU A 383 33.10 -4.03 -9.20
C LEU A 383 32.96 -4.78 -10.53
N VAL A 384 32.17 -5.85 -10.53
CA VAL A 384 31.75 -6.57 -11.74
C VAL A 384 30.35 -6.10 -12.11
N TYR A 385 30.25 -5.46 -13.28
CA TYR A 385 28.99 -4.98 -13.80
C TYR A 385 28.30 -6.05 -14.65
N TYR A 386 26.97 -6.02 -14.66
CA TYR A 386 26.11 -6.82 -15.50
C TYR A 386 25.25 -5.90 -16.35
N GLU A 387 24.82 -6.40 -17.50
CA GLU A 387 23.93 -5.72 -18.41
C GLU A 387 22.64 -6.52 -18.60
N ILE A 388 21.55 -5.78 -18.74
CA ILE A 388 20.23 -6.28 -19.11
C ILE A 388 19.62 -5.41 -20.19
N ASP A 389 18.73 -6.00 -20.98
CA ASP A 389 18.01 -5.25 -21.99
C ASP A 389 16.86 -4.44 -21.36
N ILE A 390 16.67 -3.22 -21.84
CA ILE A 390 15.44 -2.46 -21.60
C ILE A 390 14.71 -2.36 -22.92
N GLY A 391 13.50 -2.92 -22.93
CA GLY A 391 12.63 -2.85 -24.10
C GLY A 391 12.07 -1.44 -24.22
N THR A 392 12.46 -0.73 -25.27
CA THR A 392 11.95 0.61 -25.59
C THR A 392 11.08 0.53 -26.85
N THR A 393 10.36 1.60 -27.18
CA THR A 393 9.58 1.71 -28.44
C THR A 393 10.45 1.90 -29.69
N GLY A 394 11.78 1.80 -29.54
CA GLY A 394 12.79 1.88 -30.59
C GLY A 394 13.92 2.81 -30.17
N THR A 395 15.14 2.50 -30.59
CA THR A 395 16.29 3.41 -30.44
C THR A 395 16.52 4.15 -31.75
N ASP A 396 16.33 5.47 -31.79
CA ASP A 396 16.62 6.30 -32.98
C ASP A 396 17.96 7.05 -32.88
N CYS A 397 18.60 7.03 -31.71
CA CYS A 397 19.87 7.73 -31.46
C CYS A 397 21.12 6.95 -31.90
N ASP A 398 21.00 5.66 -32.22
CA ASP A 398 22.06 4.87 -32.86
C ASP A 398 21.59 4.33 -34.23
N PRO A 399 22.15 4.81 -35.35
CA PRO A 399 21.74 4.39 -36.69
C PRO A 399 22.06 2.91 -37.01
N ASN A 400 22.81 2.22 -36.15
CA ASN A 400 23.06 0.79 -36.28
C ASN A 400 21.88 -0.07 -35.81
N TYR A 401 20.92 0.51 -35.09
CA TYR A 401 19.74 -0.17 -34.57
C TYR A 401 18.48 0.26 -35.32
N ARG A 402 17.57 -0.70 -35.51
CA ARG A 402 16.25 -0.42 -36.06
C ARG A 402 15.37 0.11 -34.94
N ALA A 403 14.71 1.24 -35.17
CA ALA A 403 13.68 1.76 -34.27
C ALA A 403 12.38 0.96 -34.49
N ASP A 404 12.17 -0.07 -33.67
CA ASP A 404 10.91 -0.83 -33.57
C ASP A 404 10.60 -1.14 -32.10
N LEU A 405 9.37 -1.63 -31.86
CA LEU A 405 8.97 -2.25 -30.61
C LEU A 405 9.94 -3.39 -30.24
N TYR A 406 10.42 -3.37 -29.01
CA TYR A 406 11.37 -4.37 -28.52
C TYR A 406 10.84 -5.81 -28.58
N ASN A 407 9.60 -6.06 -28.18
CA ASN A 407 8.98 -7.39 -28.17
C ASN A 407 7.50 -7.25 -28.52
N ASP A 408 7.05 -7.92 -29.57
CA ASP A 408 5.66 -7.91 -30.04
C ASP A 408 4.89 -9.21 -29.71
N GLY A 409 5.48 -10.08 -28.87
CA GLY A 409 4.97 -11.40 -28.54
C GLY A 409 5.34 -12.51 -29.53
N TYR A 410 5.98 -12.17 -30.65
CA TYR A 410 6.46 -13.11 -31.66
C TYR A 410 7.97 -13.02 -31.87
N GLU A 411 8.52 -11.82 -31.92
CA GLU A 411 9.94 -11.55 -32.17
C GLU A 411 10.47 -10.50 -31.19
N ILE A 412 11.75 -10.63 -30.82
CA ILE A 412 12.46 -9.61 -30.05
C ILE A 412 13.41 -8.83 -30.97
N THR A 413 13.12 -7.54 -31.15
CA THR A 413 14.00 -6.59 -31.84
C THR A 413 14.83 -5.83 -30.81
N ARG A 414 16.01 -6.39 -30.48
CA ARG A 414 16.91 -5.80 -29.47
C ARG A 414 17.44 -4.44 -29.92
N GLY A 415 17.09 -3.38 -29.19
CA GLY A 415 17.61 -2.02 -29.41
C GLY A 415 18.97 -1.76 -28.76
N ALA A 416 19.37 -0.49 -28.65
CA ALA A 416 20.62 -0.07 -28.02
C ALA A 416 20.51 0.13 -26.50
N ALA A 417 19.28 0.17 -25.98
CA ALA A 417 18.98 0.52 -24.59
C ALA A 417 19.30 -0.60 -23.59
N ARG A 418 20.04 -0.28 -22.53
CA ARG A 418 20.49 -1.22 -21.50
C ARG A 418 20.52 -0.57 -20.13
N ILE A 419 20.18 -1.35 -19.11
CA ILE A 419 20.65 -1.08 -17.76
C ILE A 419 21.97 -1.82 -17.56
N VAL A 420 22.95 -1.13 -17.00
CA VAL A 420 24.26 -1.67 -16.59
C VAL A 420 24.43 -1.43 -15.08
N TYR A 421 24.56 -2.49 -14.31
CA TYR A 421 24.55 -2.41 -12.84
C TYR A 421 25.66 -3.21 -12.18
N SER A 422 26.18 -2.73 -11.06
CA SER A 422 27.20 -3.44 -10.29
C SER A 422 26.56 -4.61 -9.51
N ARG A 423 26.98 -5.85 -9.80
CA ARG A 423 26.37 -7.04 -9.20
C ARG A 423 27.25 -7.73 -8.17
N TYR A 424 28.54 -7.87 -8.44
CA TYR A 424 29.46 -8.58 -7.56
C TYR A 424 30.76 -7.82 -7.31
N TYR A 425 31.36 -8.00 -6.14
CA TYR A 425 32.77 -7.66 -5.94
C TYR A 425 33.67 -8.72 -6.60
N ALA A 426 34.59 -8.30 -7.45
CA ALA A 426 35.49 -9.16 -8.20
C ALA A 426 36.36 -10.05 -7.29
N ASN A 427 36.83 -9.48 -6.17
CA ASN A 427 37.72 -10.15 -5.24
C ASN A 427 37.07 -11.29 -4.43
N SER A 428 35.78 -11.19 -4.12
CA SER A 428 35.08 -12.10 -3.19
C SER A 428 33.93 -12.84 -3.84
N ARG A 429 33.47 -12.39 -5.01
CA ARG A 429 32.26 -12.86 -5.70
C ARG A 429 31.00 -12.78 -4.83
N ARG A 430 31.02 -11.94 -3.80
CA ARG A 430 29.83 -11.57 -3.02
C ARG A 430 29.03 -10.54 -3.79
N GLU A 431 27.72 -10.59 -3.61
CA GLU A 431 26.82 -9.54 -4.09
C GLU A 431 27.24 -8.18 -3.54
N VAL A 432 27.08 -7.16 -4.38
CA VAL A 432 27.32 -5.77 -4.00
C VAL A 432 26.20 -5.35 -3.05
N GLU A 433 26.57 -4.85 -1.87
CA GLU A 433 25.61 -4.28 -0.91
C GLU A 433 25.05 -2.98 -1.50
N ASP A 434 23.82 -2.60 -1.15
CA ASP A 434 23.14 -1.52 -1.89
C ASP A 434 23.80 -0.14 -1.68
N GLU A 435 24.60 0.06 -0.62
CA GLU A 435 25.41 1.28 -0.46
C GLU A 435 26.46 1.46 -1.57
N ASP A 436 26.98 0.35 -2.10
CA ASP A 436 28.02 0.33 -3.13
C ASP A 436 27.43 0.06 -4.52
N ARG A 437 26.10 -0.11 -4.61
CA ARG A 437 25.43 -0.44 -5.87
C ARG A 437 25.30 0.79 -6.76
N TYR A 438 25.74 0.62 -8.00
CA TYR A 438 25.52 1.52 -9.11
C TYR A 438 24.56 0.88 -10.10
N VAL A 439 23.64 1.68 -10.61
CA VAL A 439 22.73 1.32 -11.71
C VAL A 439 22.83 2.44 -12.73
N PHE A 440 23.24 2.10 -13.94
CA PHE A 440 23.38 3.03 -15.05
C PHE A 440 22.41 2.66 -16.17
N TYR A 441 21.94 3.66 -16.89
CA TYR A 441 21.18 3.50 -18.11
C TYR A 441 21.96 4.06 -19.30
N THR A 442 21.92 3.33 -20.41
CA THR A 442 22.37 3.80 -21.72
C THR A 442 21.28 3.54 -22.72
N TYR A 443 21.06 4.48 -23.64
CA TYR A 443 20.16 4.29 -24.79
C TYR A 443 20.88 4.44 -26.13
N ASN A 444 22.19 4.73 -26.13
CA ASN A 444 23.00 4.89 -27.34
C ASN A 444 24.15 3.86 -27.39
N HIS A 445 23.86 2.62 -27.00
CA HIS A 445 24.75 1.46 -27.12
C HIS A 445 26.09 1.66 -26.40
N TYR A 446 26.01 2.00 -25.11
CA TYR A 446 27.14 2.16 -24.18
C TYR A 446 28.07 3.34 -24.48
N ASN A 447 27.71 4.20 -25.44
CA ASN A 447 28.52 5.40 -25.71
C ASN A 447 28.39 6.42 -24.58
N ASP A 448 27.17 6.65 -24.09
CA ASP A 448 26.90 7.48 -22.93
C ASP A 448 26.07 6.72 -21.89
N PHE A 449 26.22 7.14 -20.64
CA PHE A 449 25.46 6.62 -19.51
C PHE A 449 24.89 7.75 -18.64
N GLN A 450 23.82 7.41 -17.92
CA GLN A 450 23.25 8.19 -16.81
C GLN A 450 23.10 7.27 -15.61
N GLU A 451 23.39 7.75 -14.40
CA GLU A 451 23.21 6.98 -13.15
C GLU A 451 21.75 7.09 -12.66
N TYR A 452 21.15 5.98 -12.25
CA TYR A 452 19.90 6.02 -11.49
C TYR A 452 20.16 6.48 -10.05
N LEU A 453 19.48 7.54 -9.63
CA LEU A 453 19.72 8.27 -8.39
C LEU A 453 18.82 7.79 -7.23
N ASN A 454 18.12 6.66 -7.40
CA ASN A 454 17.30 6.01 -6.38
C ASN A 454 16.04 6.80 -5.95
N TYR A 455 15.35 7.40 -6.91
CA TYR A 455 14.02 7.99 -6.80
C TYR A 455 13.40 8.13 -8.20
N GLU A 456 12.08 8.29 -8.28
CA GLU A 456 11.34 8.47 -9.54
C GLU A 456 11.82 9.74 -10.27
N GLY A 457 12.14 9.60 -11.57
CA GLY A 457 12.73 10.65 -12.38
C GLY A 457 14.15 11.07 -11.95
N GLY A 458 14.77 10.31 -11.06
CA GLY A 458 16.12 10.51 -10.57
C GLY A 458 17.15 9.89 -11.50
N TRP A 459 17.54 10.63 -12.54
CA TRP A 459 18.60 10.26 -13.47
C TRP A 459 19.73 11.28 -13.48
N GLY A 460 20.96 10.81 -13.36
CA GLY A 460 22.17 11.62 -13.31
C GLY A 460 22.46 12.33 -14.63
N LYS A 461 23.41 13.26 -14.61
CA LYS A 461 23.86 13.91 -15.84
C LYS A 461 24.49 12.86 -16.77
N MET A 462 24.13 12.94 -18.04
CA MET A 462 24.73 12.09 -19.06
C MET A 462 26.23 12.36 -19.18
N PHE A 463 26.99 11.28 -19.34
CA PHE A 463 28.43 11.31 -19.57
C PHE A 463 28.83 10.22 -20.55
N GLY A 464 29.87 10.46 -21.34
CA GLY A 464 30.40 9.48 -22.26
C GLY A 464 30.91 10.09 -23.55
N ASN A 465 30.99 9.24 -24.57
CA ASN A 465 31.61 9.53 -25.85
C ASN A 465 30.81 10.51 -26.71
N ILE A 466 29.49 10.34 -26.83
CA ILE A 466 28.67 11.29 -27.60
C ILE A 466 28.57 12.62 -26.86
N THR A 467 28.42 12.58 -25.54
CA THR A 467 28.46 13.77 -24.68
C THR A 467 29.77 14.55 -24.85
N GLY A 468 30.90 13.87 -25.06
CA GLY A 468 32.18 14.51 -25.36
C GLY A 468 32.38 14.91 -26.83
N GLY A 469 31.45 14.61 -27.72
CA GLY A 469 31.52 14.94 -29.14
C GLY A 469 32.32 13.93 -29.99
N GLY A 470 32.48 12.70 -29.51
CA GLY A 470 33.05 11.59 -30.26
C GLY A 470 32.08 10.95 -31.26
N VAL A 471 32.61 10.04 -32.08
CA VAL A 471 31.84 9.29 -33.08
C VAL A 471 31.21 8.05 -32.46
N ILE A 472 29.93 7.82 -32.76
CA ILE A 472 29.16 6.71 -32.19
C ILE A 472 29.82 5.35 -32.48
N SER A 473 30.07 4.59 -31.41
CA SER A 473 30.62 3.23 -31.44
C SER A 473 31.90 3.07 -32.25
N SER A 474 32.70 4.14 -32.44
CA SER A 474 33.95 4.06 -33.20
C SER A 474 34.98 3.22 -32.47
N ARG A 475 35.68 2.37 -33.22
CA ARG A 475 36.81 1.58 -32.71
C ARG A 475 38.14 2.31 -32.85
N ASP A 476 38.16 3.46 -33.52
CA ASP A 476 39.33 4.31 -33.63
C ASP A 476 39.41 5.23 -32.39
N PRO A 477 40.41 5.06 -31.51
CA PRO A 477 40.53 5.90 -30.33
C PRO A 477 40.66 7.40 -30.63
N ASP A 478 41.13 7.77 -31.82
CA ASP A 478 41.27 9.18 -32.22
C ASP A 478 39.93 9.84 -32.57
N GLU A 479 38.87 9.04 -32.77
CA GLU A 479 37.49 9.50 -33.00
C GLU A 479 36.62 9.46 -31.73
N CYS A 480 37.16 8.94 -30.63
CA CYS A 480 36.48 8.81 -29.36
C CYS A 480 36.86 9.93 -28.39
N ASN A 481 35.88 10.42 -27.62
CA ASN A 481 36.12 11.40 -26.56
C ASN A 481 35.22 11.17 -25.33
N PRO A 482 35.31 10.00 -24.67
CA PRO A 482 34.47 9.71 -23.52
C PRO A 482 34.75 10.66 -22.36
N THR A 483 33.72 11.40 -21.92
CA THR A 483 33.80 12.20 -20.68
C THR A 483 33.73 11.30 -19.45
N PRO A 484 34.39 11.66 -18.34
CA PRO A 484 34.35 10.85 -17.11
C PRO A 484 32.96 10.83 -16.47
N TYR A 485 32.72 9.82 -15.63
CA TYR A 485 31.55 9.75 -14.76
C TYR A 485 31.36 11.04 -13.94
N VAL A 486 30.10 11.47 -13.84
CA VAL A 486 29.71 12.68 -13.09
C VAL A 486 29.27 12.26 -11.69
N GLU A 487 30.14 12.50 -10.71
CA GLU A 487 29.87 12.14 -9.31
C GLU A 487 28.62 12.82 -8.74
N THR A 488 27.86 12.02 -7.99
CA THR A 488 26.66 12.41 -7.23
C THR A 488 26.96 12.47 -5.73
N VAL A 489 26.11 13.19 -4.98
CA VAL A 489 26.20 13.23 -3.52
C VAL A 489 25.20 12.26 -2.92
N ARG A 490 25.68 11.26 -2.17
CA ARG A 490 24.81 10.33 -1.45
C ARG A 490 24.26 10.98 -0.19
N ALA A 491 22.97 11.29 -0.17
CA ALA A 491 22.25 11.89 0.95
C ALA A 491 20.74 11.57 0.85
N PRO A 492 19.97 11.59 1.96
CA PRO A 492 18.52 11.49 1.89
C PRO A 492 17.92 12.64 1.08
N ILE A 493 16.83 12.39 0.38
CA ILE A 493 15.98 13.44 -0.17
C ILE A 493 15.27 14.13 1.00
N ALA A 494 15.16 15.46 0.96
CA ALA A 494 14.78 16.30 2.10
C ALA A 494 13.37 16.86 1.97
#